data_AF-A0A1G7B3M8-F1
#
_entry.id   AF-A0A1G7B3M8-F1
#
_cell.length_a   1.000
_cell.length_b   1.000
_cell.length_c   1.000
_cell.angle_alpha   90.00
_cell.angle_beta   90.00
_cell.angle_gamma   90.00
#
_symmetry.space_group_name_H-M   'P 1'
#
loop_
_entity.id
_entity.type
_entity.pdbx_description
1 polymer ?
#
loop_
_entity_poly.entity_id
_entity_poly.type
_entity_poly.pdbx_seq_one_letter_code
_entity_poly.pdbx_strand_id
1 'polypeptide(L)'
;MSTIKGLRILVRLKKRRVEQSEAALQESARQRDRDRAAHEAAMAEEEQVQQAEQAVRDRLGATTTRPQGFHAQEVVTLQMLVKEAEGTSVDASKQTQRAAAQVEAAIQRVAERESALRRATQQLEATELRLEKAIQEAERAQEDAQDEEAEETAVARMLASTRAAARNRLQVAGGAKA
;
A
#
# COMPACT_ATOMS: atom_id res chain seq x y z
N MET A 1 -19.40 -5.20 25.14
CA MET A 1 -19.67 -5.06 23.69
C MET A 1 -19.53 -6.42 23.05
N SER A 2 -20.46 -6.87 22.20
CA SER A 2 -20.35 -8.20 21.57
C SER A 2 -19.09 -8.32 20.71
N THR A 3 -18.46 -9.50 20.73
CA THR A 3 -17.24 -9.83 19.97
C THR A 3 -17.37 -9.47 18.49
N ILE A 4 -18.54 -9.73 17.90
CA ILE A 4 -18.89 -9.37 16.51
C ILE A 4 -18.84 -7.85 16.27
N LYS A 5 -19.35 -7.03 17.21
CA LYS A 5 -19.30 -5.56 17.08
C LYS A 5 -17.85 -5.05 17.08
N GLY A 6 -17.00 -5.63 17.93
CA GLY A 6 -15.56 -5.33 17.95
C GLY A 6 -14.88 -5.69 16.63
N LEU A 7 -15.13 -6.88 16.10
CA LEU A 7 -14.59 -7.34 14.83
C LEU A 7 -15.05 -6.47 13.64
N ARG A 8 -16.33 -6.05 13.60
CA ARG A 8 -16.83 -5.10 12.58
C ARG A 8 -16.12 -3.74 12.61
N ILE A 9 -15.74 -3.26 13.80
CA ILE A 9 -14.96 -2.02 13.92
C ILE A 9 -13.53 -2.26 13.42
N LEU A 10 -12.93 -3.39 13.77
CA LEU A 10 -11.58 -3.72 13.35
C LEU A 10 -11.47 -3.88 11.83
N VAL A 11 -12.44 -4.56 11.18
CA VAL A 11 -12.52 -4.64 9.71
C VAL A 11 -12.55 -3.25 9.08
N ARG A 12 -13.41 -2.34 9.58
CA ARG A 12 -13.47 -0.95 9.08
C ARG A 12 -12.15 -0.21 9.23
N LEU A 13 -11.48 -0.36 10.37
CA LEU A 13 -10.17 0.25 10.61
C LEU A 13 -9.11 -0.32 9.65
N LYS A 14 -9.12 -1.64 9.41
CA LYS A 14 -8.20 -2.30 8.50
C LYS A 14 -8.44 -1.90 7.04
N LYS A 15 -9.70 -1.76 6.60
CA LYS A 15 -10.06 -1.21 5.27
C LYS A 15 -9.44 0.15 5.05
N ARG A 16 -9.64 1.07 6.01
CA ARG A 16 -9.03 2.41 5.94
C ARG A 16 -7.51 2.37 5.87
N ARG A 17 -6.87 1.41 6.55
CA ARG A 17 -5.41 1.23 6.50
C ARG A 17 -4.94 0.72 5.14
N VAL A 18 -5.72 -0.14 4.47
CA VAL A 18 -5.45 -0.58 3.09
C VAL A 18 -5.53 0.62 2.15
N GLU A 19 -6.61 1.40 2.21
CA GLU A 19 -6.78 2.63 1.41
C GLU A 19 -5.61 3.62 1.60
N GLN A 20 -5.15 3.82 2.85
CA GLN A 20 -3.98 4.65 3.14
C GLN A 20 -2.68 4.09 2.53
N SER A 21 -2.55 2.76 2.50
CA SER A 21 -1.37 2.10 1.93
C SER A 21 -1.38 2.17 0.40
N GLU A 22 -2.56 2.09 -0.22
CA GLU A 22 -2.76 2.30 -1.67
C GLU A 22 -2.44 3.75 -2.07
N ALA A 23 -2.94 4.73 -1.32
CA ALA A 23 -2.63 6.14 -1.55
C ALA A 23 -1.11 6.41 -1.44
N ALA A 24 -0.46 5.85 -0.42
CA ALA A 24 1.00 5.98 -0.25
C ALA A 24 1.78 5.29 -1.39
N LEU A 25 1.31 4.16 -1.92
CA LEU A 25 1.91 3.50 -3.08
C LEU A 25 1.78 4.37 -4.33
N GLN A 26 0.60 4.94 -4.59
CA GLN A 26 0.37 5.84 -5.72
C GLN A 26 1.26 7.08 -5.65
N GLU A 27 1.41 7.67 -4.46
CA GLU A 27 2.29 8.82 -4.25
C GLU A 27 3.76 8.47 -4.52
N SER A 28 4.25 7.34 -3.98
CA SER A 28 5.61 6.86 -4.26
C SER A 28 5.85 6.57 -5.74
N ALA A 29 4.86 6.01 -6.45
CA ALA A 29 4.96 5.74 -7.88
C ALA A 29 5.09 7.05 -8.68
N ARG A 30 4.26 8.05 -8.37
CA ARG A 30 4.36 9.39 -8.99
C ARG A 30 5.71 10.04 -8.70
N GLN A 31 6.24 9.89 -7.49
CA GLN A 31 7.56 10.42 -7.15
C GLN A 31 8.67 9.72 -7.95
N ARG A 32 8.64 8.38 -8.06
CA ARG A 32 9.58 7.63 -8.92
C ARG A 32 9.56 8.12 -10.36
N ASP A 33 8.38 8.37 -10.91
CA ASP A 33 8.26 8.83 -12.30
C ASP A 33 8.84 10.25 -12.48
N ARG A 34 8.66 11.14 -11.48
CA ARG A 34 9.31 12.46 -11.46
C ARG A 34 10.84 12.35 -11.35
N ASP A 35 11.33 11.50 -10.45
CA ASP A 35 12.78 11.30 -10.26
C ASP A 35 13.41 10.72 -11.53
N ARG A 36 12.69 9.82 -12.23
CA ARG A 36 13.12 9.28 -13.53
C ARG A 36 13.19 10.38 -14.60
N ALA A 37 12.17 11.21 -14.71
CA ALA A 37 12.18 12.34 -15.64
C ALA A 37 13.31 13.33 -15.32
N ALA A 38 13.59 13.58 -14.03
CA ALA A 38 14.70 14.42 -13.60
C ALA A 38 16.07 13.81 -13.95
N HIS A 39 16.23 12.49 -13.81
CA HIS A 39 17.44 11.78 -14.24
C HIS A 39 17.62 11.83 -15.76
N GLU A 40 16.55 11.63 -16.54
CA GLU A 40 16.59 11.77 -18.00
C GLU A 40 16.97 13.20 -18.43
N ALA A 41 16.48 14.22 -17.73
CA ALA A 41 16.88 15.61 -17.96
C ALA A 41 18.36 15.86 -17.62
N ALA A 42 18.84 15.33 -16.48
CA ALA A 42 20.25 15.47 -16.08
C ALA A 42 21.20 14.77 -17.06
N MET A 43 20.85 13.59 -17.57
CA MET A 43 21.59 12.90 -18.63
C MET A 43 21.70 13.76 -19.90
N ALA A 44 20.61 14.39 -20.33
CA ALA A 44 20.61 15.26 -21.51
C ALA A 44 21.47 16.52 -21.30
N GLU A 45 21.44 17.10 -20.10
CA GLU A 45 22.30 18.24 -19.72
C GLU A 45 23.78 17.84 -19.70
N GLU A 46 24.12 16.70 -19.09
CA GLU A 46 25.48 16.17 -19.08
C GLU A 46 26.02 15.96 -20.50
N GLU A 47 25.21 15.38 -21.40
CA GLU A 47 25.60 15.21 -22.79
C GLU A 47 25.88 16.55 -23.50
N GLN A 48 25.01 17.55 -23.29
CA GLN A 48 25.20 18.89 -23.86
C GLN A 48 26.48 19.56 -23.34
N VAL A 49 26.74 19.46 -22.05
CA VAL A 49 27.95 20.04 -21.43
C VAL A 49 29.21 19.32 -21.91
N GLN A 50 29.19 18.00 -22.05
CA GLN A 50 30.32 17.23 -22.60
C GLN A 50 30.59 17.59 -24.07
N GLN A 51 29.54 17.78 -24.88
CA GLN A 51 29.69 18.25 -26.26
C GLN A 51 30.29 19.66 -26.32
N ALA A 52 29.86 20.56 -25.43
CA ALA A 52 30.42 21.91 -25.34
C ALA A 52 31.90 21.89 -24.92
N GLU A 53 32.26 21.08 -23.92
CA GLU A 53 33.64 20.85 -23.48
C GLU A 53 34.51 20.34 -24.64
N GLN A 54 34.04 19.33 -25.36
CA GLN A 54 34.77 18.78 -26.51
C GLN A 54 34.95 19.84 -27.61
N ALA A 55 33.93 20.64 -27.90
CA ALA A 55 34.03 21.72 -28.89
C ALA A 55 35.09 22.78 -28.51
N VAL A 56 35.25 23.10 -27.23
CA VAL A 56 36.30 24.02 -26.76
C VAL A 56 37.68 23.38 -26.87
N ARG A 57 37.82 22.09 -26.54
CA ARG A 57 39.07 21.34 -26.73
C ARG A 57 39.48 21.26 -28.20
N ASP A 58 38.53 20.98 -29.09
CA ASP A 58 38.77 20.93 -30.54
C ASP A 58 39.19 22.29 -31.08
N ARG A 59 38.59 23.38 -30.60
CA ARG A 59 39.01 24.76 -30.94
C ARG A 59 40.43 25.05 -30.46
N LEU A 60 40.80 24.64 -29.25
CA LEU A 60 42.17 24.78 -28.74
C LEU A 60 43.16 24.01 -29.62
N GLY A 61 42.87 22.74 -29.91
CA GLY A 61 43.68 21.89 -30.79
C GLY A 61 43.85 22.48 -32.20
N ALA A 62 42.75 22.92 -32.81
CA ALA A 62 42.76 23.56 -34.12
C ALA A 62 43.55 24.88 -34.12
N THR A 63 43.48 25.68 -33.06
CA THR A 63 44.21 26.96 -32.95
C THR A 63 45.71 26.72 -32.87
N THR A 64 46.14 25.72 -32.08
CA THR A 64 47.57 25.40 -31.91
C THR A 64 48.24 24.75 -33.13
N THR A 65 47.46 24.20 -34.06
CA THR A 65 47.95 23.53 -35.27
C THR A 65 47.86 24.38 -36.54
N ARG A 66 47.44 25.65 -36.45
CA ARG A 66 47.32 26.56 -37.60
C ARG A 66 48.66 26.82 -38.28
N PRO A 67 48.75 26.71 -39.62
CA PRO A 67 50.00 26.92 -40.36
C PRO A 67 50.48 28.39 -40.39
N GLN A 68 49.60 29.33 -40.05
CA GLN A 68 49.90 30.78 -40.02
C GLN A 68 50.50 31.24 -38.67
N GLY A 69 50.66 30.31 -37.71
CA GLY A 69 50.97 30.64 -36.31
C GLY A 69 49.72 30.98 -35.50
N PHE A 70 49.89 31.15 -34.19
CA PHE A 70 48.82 31.49 -33.25
C PHE A 70 49.26 32.60 -32.29
N HIS A 71 48.30 33.37 -31.76
CA HIS A 71 48.57 34.33 -30.71
C HIS A 71 48.56 33.65 -29.34
N ALA A 72 49.62 33.87 -28.55
CA ALA A 72 49.76 33.25 -27.23
C ALA A 72 48.57 33.56 -26.29
N GLN A 73 48.00 34.77 -26.38
CA GLN A 73 46.86 35.19 -25.58
C GLN A 73 45.57 34.38 -25.90
N GLU A 74 45.37 34.00 -27.16
CA GLU A 74 44.23 33.16 -27.58
C GLU A 74 44.34 31.75 -26.99
N VAL A 75 45.55 31.18 -26.99
CA VAL A 75 45.80 29.85 -26.41
C VAL A 75 45.57 29.86 -24.90
N VAL A 76 46.06 30.87 -24.18
CA VAL A 76 45.82 31.00 -22.73
C VAL A 76 44.33 31.12 -22.43
N THR A 77 43.61 31.94 -23.20
CA THR A 77 42.15 32.11 -23.03
C THR A 77 41.41 30.80 -23.26
N LEU A 78 41.74 30.07 -24.35
CA LEU A 78 41.13 28.77 -24.64
C LEU A 78 41.47 27.72 -23.58
N GLN A 79 42.68 27.72 -23.03
CA GLN A 79 43.05 26.84 -21.92
C GLN A 79 42.23 27.13 -20.64
N MET A 80 41.93 28.40 -20.35
CA MET A 80 41.04 28.75 -19.24
C MET A 80 39.61 28.26 -19.49
N LEU A 81 39.08 28.47 -20.71
CA LEU A 81 37.76 27.98 -21.09
C LEU A 81 37.64 26.46 -21.06
N VAL A 82 38.70 25.72 -21.43
CA VAL A 82 38.73 24.25 -21.27
C VAL A 82 38.60 23.87 -19.80
N LYS A 83 39.35 24.51 -18.90
CA LYS A 83 39.27 24.21 -17.46
C LYS A 83 37.90 24.52 -16.87
N GLU A 84 37.28 25.63 -17.29
CA GLU A 84 35.91 25.97 -16.88
C GLU A 84 34.90 24.92 -17.38
N ALA A 85 35.01 24.53 -18.66
CA ALA A 85 34.14 23.52 -19.26
C ALA A 85 34.32 22.14 -18.60
N GLU A 86 35.55 21.73 -18.29
CA GLU A 86 35.87 20.52 -17.52
C GLU A 86 35.20 20.55 -16.14
N GLY A 87 35.27 21.69 -15.43
CA GLY A 87 34.57 21.87 -14.16
C GLY A 87 33.07 21.66 -14.28
N THR A 88 32.44 22.30 -15.28
CA THR A 88 30.99 22.15 -15.51
C THR A 88 30.59 20.72 -15.88
N SER A 89 31.40 20.02 -16.67
CA SER A 89 31.18 18.63 -17.09
C SER A 89 31.26 17.66 -15.90
N VAL A 90 32.26 17.85 -15.04
CA VAL A 90 32.39 17.09 -13.79
C VAL A 90 31.18 17.31 -12.88
N ASP A 91 30.70 18.54 -12.76
CA ASP A 91 29.55 18.85 -11.92
C ASP A 91 28.23 18.32 -12.50
N ALA A 92 28.05 18.36 -13.82
CA ALA A 92 26.92 17.73 -14.52
C ALA A 92 26.92 16.21 -14.28
N SER A 93 28.07 15.54 -14.42
CA SER A 93 28.19 14.11 -14.16
C SER A 93 27.84 13.73 -12.72
N LYS A 94 28.27 14.53 -11.73
CA LYS A 94 27.86 14.34 -10.33
C LYS A 94 26.35 14.50 -10.15
N GLN A 95 25.72 15.44 -10.85
CA GLN A 95 24.27 15.64 -10.77
C GLN A 95 23.52 14.44 -11.35
N THR A 96 23.95 13.93 -12.51
CA THR A 96 23.42 12.69 -13.09
C THR A 96 23.52 11.52 -12.12
N GLN A 97 24.69 11.30 -11.51
CA GLN A 97 24.89 10.23 -10.52
C GLN A 97 23.96 10.37 -9.31
N ARG A 98 23.76 11.60 -8.82
CA ARG A 98 22.81 11.88 -7.72
C ARG A 98 21.37 11.59 -8.13
N ALA A 99 20.97 12.00 -9.33
CA ALA A 99 19.64 11.74 -9.86
C ALA A 99 19.40 10.24 -10.06
N ALA A 100 20.40 9.49 -10.53
CA ALA A 100 20.35 8.03 -10.65
C ALA A 100 20.12 7.37 -9.28
N ALA A 101 20.88 7.77 -8.26
CA ALA A 101 20.70 7.27 -6.89
C ALA A 101 19.31 7.60 -6.31
N GLN A 102 18.73 8.76 -6.66
CA GLN A 102 17.36 9.11 -6.27
C GLN A 102 16.32 8.20 -6.94
N VAL A 103 16.50 7.88 -8.23
CA VAL A 103 15.64 6.92 -8.94
C VAL A 103 15.69 5.53 -8.28
N GLU A 104 16.89 5.03 -7.96
CA GLU A 104 17.04 3.75 -7.26
C GLU A 104 16.35 3.76 -5.89
N ALA A 105 16.54 4.81 -5.11
CA ALA A 105 15.85 4.97 -3.83
C ALA A 105 14.33 5.04 -3.98
N ALA A 106 13.82 5.71 -5.02
CA ALA A 106 12.39 5.79 -5.31
C ALA A 106 11.82 4.42 -5.71
N ILE A 107 12.55 3.64 -6.51
CA ILE A 107 12.18 2.25 -6.87
C ILE A 107 12.08 1.38 -5.61
N GLN A 108 13.07 1.47 -4.71
CA GLN A 108 13.05 0.72 -3.44
C GLN A 108 11.84 1.12 -2.58
N ARG A 109 11.56 2.43 -2.44
CA ARG A 109 10.38 2.92 -1.72
C ARG A 109 9.08 2.38 -2.30
N VAL A 110 8.93 2.31 -3.63
CA VAL A 110 7.75 1.70 -4.26
C VAL A 110 7.61 0.24 -3.84
N ALA A 111 8.68 -0.55 -3.94
CA ALA A 111 8.66 -1.97 -3.54
C ALA A 111 8.30 -2.16 -2.05
N GLU A 112 8.81 -1.30 -1.18
CA GLU A 112 8.45 -1.29 0.25
C GLU A 112 6.97 -0.99 0.47
N ARG A 113 6.40 -0.03 -0.27
CA ARG A 113 4.97 0.31 -0.20
C ARG A 113 4.10 -0.81 -0.75
N GLU A 114 4.49 -1.48 -1.82
CA GLU A 114 3.79 -2.68 -2.33
C GLU A 114 3.78 -3.80 -1.29
N SER A 115 4.91 -4.06 -0.64
CA SER A 115 5.01 -5.02 0.47
C SER A 115 4.12 -4.63 1.65
N ALA A 116 4.09 -3.35 2.02
CA ALA A 116 3.20 -2.85 3.07
C ALA A 116 1.73 -3.01 2.72
N LEU A 117 1.33 -2.71 1.48
CA LEU A 117 -0.02 -2.89 0.98
C LEU A 117 -0.44 -4.37 1.04
N ARG A 118 0.38 -5.28 0.49
CA ARG A 118 0.12 -6.73 0.55
C ARG A 118 -0.13 -7.21 1.98
N ARG A 119 0.72 -6.79 2.93
CA ARG A 119 0.55 -7.13 4.35
C ARG A 119 -0.73 -6.55 4.94
N ALA A 120 -1.10 -5.32 4.59
CA ALA A 120 -2.33 -4.70 5.06
C ALA A 120 -3.58 -5.44 4.53
N THR A 121 -3.57 -5.83 3.25
CA THR A 121 -4.65 -6.59 2.62
C THR A 121 -4.81 -7.97 3.26
N GLN A 122 -3.72 -8.72 3.44
CA GLN A 122 -3.74 -10.02 4.13
C GLN A 122 -4.30 -9.91 5.55
N GLN A 123 -3.95 -8.85 6.29
CA GLN A 123 -4.50 -8.61 7.62
C GLN A 123 -6.00 -8.29 7.60
N LEU A 124 -6.47 -7.57 6.58
CA LEU A 124 -7.89 -7.29 6.40
C LEU A 124 -8.65 -8.59 6.13
N GLU A 125 -8.22 -9.37 5.14
CA GLU A 125 -8.83 -10.66 4.77
C GLU A 125 -8.91 -11.61 5.97
N ALA A 126 -7.81 -11.75 6.72
CA ALA A 126 -7.78 -12.56 7.93
C ALA A 126 -8.77 -12.07 9.01
N THR A 127 -9.00 -10.76 9.09
CA THR A 127 -9.97 -10.18 10.05
C THR A 127 -11.41 -10.37 9.57
N GLU A 128 -11.66 -10.25 8.27
CA GLU A 128 -12.97 -10.52 7.66
C GLU A 128 -13.36 -11.98 7.84
N LEU A 129 -12.44 -12.92 7.61
CA LEU A 129 -12.68 -14.34 7.86
C LEU A 129 -13.00 -14.63 9.34
N ARG A 130 -12.32 -13.95 10.28
CA ARG A 130 -12.63 -14.08 11.72
C ARG A 130 -14.00 -13.54 12.06
N LEU A 131 -14.40 -12.42 11.43
CA LEU A 131 -15.73 -11.85 11.62
C LEU A 131 -16.82 -12.79 11.09
N GLU A 132 -16.62 -13.36 9.91
CA GLU A 132 -17.54 -14.30 9.29
C GLU A 132 -17.73 -15.55 10.17
N LYS A 133 -16.64 -16.15 10.65
CA LYS A 133 -16.69 -17.28 11.58
C LYS A 133 -17.45 -16.94 12.86
N ALA A 134 -17.19 -15.77 13.46
CA ALA A 134 -17.88 -15.34 14.67
C ALA A 134 -19.38 -15.11 14.45
N ILE A 135 -19.80 -14.71 13.25
CA ILE A 135 -21.22 -14.58 12.90
C ILE A 135 -21.85 -15.97 12.77
N GLN A 136 -21.22 -16.87 12.03
CA GLN A 136 -21.71 -18.25 11.85
C GLN A 136 -21.81 -19.01 13.18
N GLU A 137 -20.83 -18.85 14.07
CA GLU A 137 -20.88 -19.44 15.42
C GLU A 137 -22.03 -18.88 16.26
N ALA A 138 -22.30 -17.58 16.16
CA ALA A 138 -23.41 -16.95 16.87
C ALA A 138 -24.78 -17.37 16.30
N GLU A 139 -24.89 -17.55 14.99
CA GLU A 139 -26.09 -18.05 14.33
C GLU A 139 -26.39 -19.49 14.76
N ARG A 140 -25.39 -20.38 14.74
CA ARG A 140 -25.55 -21.77 15.22
C ARG A 140 -25.95 -21.83 16.70
N ALA A 141 -25.29 -21.06 17.56
CA ALA A 141 -25.64 -21.03 18.98
C ALA A 141 -27.05 -20.50 19.22
N GLN A 142 -27.56 -19.64 18.34
CA GLN A 142 -28.94 -19.15 18.41
C GLN A 142 -29.93 -20.22 17.92
N GLU A 143 -29.61 -20.94 16.83
CA GLU A 143 -30.41 -22.08 16.35
C GLU A 143 -30.51 -23.16 17.42
N ASP A 144 -29.39 -23.56 18.02
CA ASP A 144 -29.34 -24.56 19.10
C ASP A 144 -30.23 -24.13 20.30
N ALA A 145 -30.14 -22.87 20.72
CA ALA A 145 -30.95 -22.36 21.83
C ALA A 145 -32.46 -22.31 21.51
N GLN A 146 -32.81 -22.03 20.25
CA GLN A 146 -34.21 -22.03 19.80
C GLN A 146 -34.79 -23.45 19.75
N ASP A 147 -34.00 -24.42 19.32
CA ASP A 147 -34.39 -25.82 19.29
C ASP A 147 -34.60 -26.36 20.71
N GLU A 148 -33.69 -26.06 21.64
CA GLU A 148 -33.83 -26.42 23.06
C GLU A 148 -35.11 -25.78 23.67
N GLU A 149 -35.34 -24.48 23.46
CA GLU A 149 -36.53 -23.79 23.98
C GLU A 149 -37.84 -24.37 23.39
N ALA A 150 -37.82 -24.76 22.11
CA ALA A 150 -38.96 -25.38 21.45
C ALA A 150 -39.28 -26.76 22.03
N GLU A 151 -38.26 -27.59 22.30
CA GLU A 151 -38.42 -28.89 22.96
C GLU A 151 -38.95 -28.74 24.39
N GLU A 152 -38.38 -27.83 25.20
CA GLU A 152 -38.85 -27.55 26.56
C GLU A 152 -40.31 -27.08 26.57
N THR A 153 -40.67 -26.20 25.63
CA THR A 153 -42.03 -25.70 25.48
C THR A 153 -43.00 -26.83 25.08
N ALA A 154 -42.58 -27.73 24.18
CA ALA A 154 -43.39 -28.88 23.76
C ALA A 154 -43.63 -29.84 24.93
N VAL A 155 -42.60 -30.15 25.72
CA VAL A 155 -42.71 -30.98 26.93
C VAL A 155 -43.63 -30.32 27.96
N ALA A 156 -43.48 -29.02 28.22
CA ALA A 156 -44.32 -28.28 29.14
C ALA A 156 -45.80 -28.31 28.74
N ARG A 157 -46.10 -28.14 27.44
CA ARG A 157 -47.47 -28.26 26.90
C ARG A 157 -48.03 -29.68 27.06
N MET A 158 -47.23 -30.71 26.82
CA MET A 158 -47.62 -32.11 27.00
C MET A 158 -47.91 -32.43 28.49
N LEU A 159 -47.08 -31.95 29.40
CA LEU A 159 -47.30 -32.11 30.84
C LEU A 159 -48.54 -31.35 31.34
N ALA A 160 -48.79 -30.15 30.81
CA ALA A 160 -50.00 -29.39 31.12
C ALA A 160 -51.26 -30.11 30.61
N SER A 161 -51.25 -30.64 29.39
CA SER A 161 -52.39 -31.36 28.82
C SER A 161 -52.68 -32.67 29.56
N THR A 162 -51.65 -33.43 29.92
CA THR A 162 -51.79 -34.66 30.73
C THR A 162 -52.33 -34.36 32.13
N ARG A 163 -51.85 -33.31 32.80
CA ARG A 163 -52.40 -32.86 34.10
C ARG A 163 -53.86 -32.42 33.99
N ALA A 164 -54.23 -31.68 32.94
CA ALA A 164 -55.60 -31.25 32.70
C ALA A 164 -56.53 -32.46 32.44
N ALA A 165 -56.10 -33.42 31.63
CA ALA A 165 -56.83 -34.65 31.36
C ALA A 165 -57.03 -35.49 32.64
N ALA A 166 -55.99 -35.61 33.48
CA ALA A 166 -56.08 -36.30 34.76
C ALA A 166 -57.06 -35.60 35.73
N ARG A 167 -57.03 -34.26 35.80
CA ARG A 167 -57.96 -33.47 36.61
C ARG A 167 -59.41 -33.63 36.17
N ASN A 168 -59.67 -33.61 34.86
CA ASN A 168 -61.00 -33.83 34.30
C ASN A 168 -61.53 -35.24 34.63
N ARG A 169 -60.69 -36.28 34.53
CA ARG A 169 -61.09 -37.65 34.92
C ARG A 169 -61.47 -37.76 36.41
N LEU A 170 -60.72 -37.10 37.29
CA LEU A 170 -61.03 -37.06 38.72
C LEU A 170 -62.32 -36.30 39.04
N GLN A 171 -62.63 -35.22 38.30
CA GLN A 171 -63.89 -34.49 38.46
C GLN A 171 -65.11 -35.30 37.98
N VAL A 172 -64.98 -36.02 36.86
CA VAL A 172 -66.03 -36.94 36.37
C VAL A 172 -66.24 -38.10 37.35
N ALA A 173 -65.18 -38.64 37.94
CA ALA A 173 -65.28 -39.71 38.94
C ALA A 173 -65.85 -39.23 40.30
N GLY A 174 -65.58 -37.98 40.70
CA GLY A 174 -66.11 -37.37 41.92
C GLY A 174 -67.57 -36.92 41.81
N GLY A 175 -68.02 -36.50 40.61
CA GLY A 175 -69.41 -36.13 40.33
C GLY A 175 -70.39 -37.32 40.22
N ALA A 176 -69.88 -38.55 40.15
CA ALA A 176 -70.68 -39.77 40.17
C ALA A 176 -71.04 -40.27 41.60
N LYS A 177 -70.64 -39.52 42.64
CA LYS A 177 -71.06 -39.72 44.03
C LYS A 177 -71.78 -38.47 44.53
N ALA A 178 -72.99 -38.24 44.02
CA ALA A 178 -74.00 -37.37 44.60
C ALA A 178 -75.36 -38.05 44.42
#